data_AF-A0A7Y4VT97-F1
#
_entry.id   AF-A0A7Y4VT97-F1
#
_cell.length_a   1.000
_cell.length_b   1.000
_cell.length_c   1.000
_cell.angle_alpha   90.00
_cell.angle_beta   90.00
_cell.angle_gamma   90.00
#
_symmetry.space_group_name_H-M   'P 1'
#
loop_
_entity.id
_entity.type
_entity.pdbx_description
1 polymer ?
#
loop_
_entity_poly.entity_id
_entity_poly.type
_entity_poly.pdbx_seq_one_letter_code
_entity_poly.pdbx_strand_id
1 'polypeptide(L)'
;MNINLIGLAAAFATFFGVWLGHVSVRKIERETVNLWIPALSALTLGTGFEIASFLISSLPLSAMCGILGVTLLWDSLEFYRQQKRIKYGHAPANLKNPRHAKILAEYPNATTFDWLDRNPRGSAYSPAELDSMKESAK
;
A
#
# COMPACT_ATOMS: atom_id res chain seq x y z
N MET A 1 6.73 -13.04 -38.61
CA MET A 1 6.30 -12.01 -37.65
C MET A 1 6.82 -12.41 -36.28
N ASN A 2 7.68 -11.61 -35.65
CA ASN A 2 8.20 -11.91 -34.32
C ASN A 2 7.19 -11.43 -33.27
N ILE A 3 6.80 -12.30 -32.34
CA ILE A 3 5.88 -11.95 -31.25
C ILE A 3 6.59 -10.98 -30.30
N ASN A 4 6.02 -9.80 -30.08
CA ASN A 4 6.56 -8.83 -29.13
C ASN A 4 6.11 -9.15 -27.69
N LEU A 5 6.96 -9.85 -26.95
CA LEU A 5 6.69 -10.22 -25.55
C LEU A 5 6.88 -9.07 -24.56
N ILE A 6 7.46 -7.93 -24.96
CA ILE A 6 7.72 -6.80 -24.06
C ILE A 6 6.41 -6.24 -23.51
N GLY A 7 5.41 -6.05 -24.38
CA GLY A 7 4.11 -5.52 -23.97
C GLY A 7 3.40 -6.43 -22.96
N LEU A 8 3.46 -7.74 -23.17
CA LEU A 8 2.88 -8.73 -22.26
C LEU A 8 3.61 -8.75 -20.91
N ALA A 9 4.94 -8.76 -20.95
CA ALA A 9 5.77 -8.73 -19.75
C ALA A 9 5.54 -7.45 -18.92
N ALA A 10 5.47 -6.29 -19.58
CA ALA A 10 5.18 -5.01 -18.96
C ALA A 10 3.78 -5.00 -18.32
N ALA A 11 2.75 -5.46 -19.04
CA ALA A 11 1.39 -5.51 -18.52
C ALA A 11 1.28 -6.38 -17.25
N PHE A 12 1.90 -7.56 -17.24
CA PHE A 12 1.92 -8.42 -16.06
C PHE A 12 2.71 -7.79 -14.90
N ALA A 13 3.89 -7.22 -15.17
CA ALA A 13 4.68 -6.54 -14.14
C ALA A 13 3.91 -5.37 -13.51
N THR A 14 3.22 -4.56 -14.30
CA THR A 14 2.43 -3.44 -13.79
C THR A 14 1.24 -3.93 -12.97
N PHE A 15 0.43 -4.84 -13.54
CA PHE A 15 -0.80 -5.29 -12.88
C PHE A 15 -0.49 -5.96 -11.54
N PHE A 16 0.42 -6.95 -11.54
CA PHE A 16 0.78 -7.66 -10.33
C PHE A 16 1.63 -6.81 -9.39
N GLY A 17 2.55 -5.99 -9.90
CA GLY A 17 3.37 -5.10 -9.09
C GLY A 17 2.51 -4.12 -8.29
N VAL A 18 1.63 -3.37 -8.96
CA VAL A 18 0.75 -2.39 -8.29
C VAL A 18 -0.24 -3.08 -7.35
N TRP A 19 -0.83 -4.19 -7.76
CA TRP A 19 -1.77 -4.95 -6.92
C TRP A 19 -1.10 -5.46 -5.64
N LEU A 20 0.06 -6.11 -5.78
CA LEU A 20 0.82 -6.62 -4.64
C LEU A 20 1.35 -5.49 -3.77
N GLY A 21 1.87 -4.41 -4.35
CA GLY A 21 2.39 -3.25 -3.63
C GLY A 21 1.32 -2.61 -2.74
N HIS A 22 0.16 -2.28 -3.31
CA HIS A 22 -0.94 -1.67 -2.56
C HIS A 22 -1.44 -2.53 -1.39
N VAL A 23 -1.60 -3.85 -1.61
CA VAL A 23 -2.03 -4.77 -0.55
C VAL A 23 -0.94 -4.93 0.52
N SER A 24 0.32 -5.08 0.09
CA SER A 24 1.46 -5.29 0.97
C SER A 24 1.74 -4.07 1.84
N VAL A 25 1.73 -2.87 1.26
CA VAL A 25 1.96 -1.61 2.01
C VAL A 25 0.96 -1.48 3.14
N ARG A 26 -0.34 -1.70 2.87
CA ARG A 26 -1.39 -1.62 3.89
C ARG A 26 -1.19 -2.65 5.01
N LYS A 27 -0.87 -3.89 4.65
CA LYS A 27 -0.71 -4.97 5.62
C LYS A 27 0.56 -4.80 6.47
N ILE A 28 1.68 -4.50 5.82
CA ILE A 28 2.97 -4.33 6.50
C ILE A 28 2.96 -3.09 7.39
N GLU A 29 2.41 -1.96 6.92
CA GLU A 29 2.27 -0.75 7.75
C GLU A 29 1.44 -1.05 9.01
N ARG A 30 0.33 -1.77 8.87
CA ARG A 30 -0.56 -2.13 9.98
C ARG A 30 0.12 -2.91 11.10
N GLU A 31 1.01 -3.84 10.75
CA GLU A 31 1.65 -4.75 11.71
C GLU A 31 3.02 -4.24 12.19
N THR A 32 3.70 -3.39 11.42
CA THR A 32 5.08 -3.00 11.72
C THR A 32 5.16 -1.84 12.71
N VAL A 33 5.99 -2.00 13.75
CA VAL A 33 6.29 -0.94 14.72
C VAL A 33 7.28 0.07 14.12
N ASN A 34 8.37 -0.43 13.53
CA ASN A 34 9.44 0.39 12.96
C ASN A 34 9.26 0.56 11.45
N LEU A 35 8.48 1.56 11.03
CA LEU A 35 8.08 1.74 9.63
C LEU A 35 9.26 2.03 8.67
N TRP A 36 10.39 2.53 9.20
CA TRP A 36 11.57 2.79 8.40
C TRP A 36 12.19 1.52 7.83
N ILE A 37 12.02 0.36 8.48
CA ILE A 37 12.58 -0.92 8.03
C ILE A 37 11.93 -1.35 6.69
N PRO A 38 10.61 -1.55 6.59
CA PRO A 38 9.99 -1.93 5.32
C PRO A 38 10.14 -0.84 4.25
N ALA A 39 10.16 0.44 4.63
CA ALA A 39 10.41 1.53 3.68
C ALA A 39 11.83 1.45 3.08
N LEU A 40 12.85 1.21 3.92
CA LEU A 40 14.24 1.06 3.46
C LEU A 40 14.43 -0.23 2.65
N SER A 41 13.75 -1.32 3.03
CA SER A 41 13.76 -2.57 2.27
C SER A 41 13.17 -2.36 0.88
N ALA A 42 12.01 -1.71 0.76
CA ALA A 42 11.40 -1.39 -0.52
C ALA A 42 12.28 -0.45 -1.36
N LEU A 43 12.91 0.56 -0.74
CA LEU A 43 13.84 1.47 -1.41
C LEU A 43 15.06 0.73 -1.97
N THR A 44 15.69 -0.12 -1.16
CA THR A 44 16.87 -0.89 -1.55
C THR A 44 16.54 -1.88 -2.65
N LEU A 45 15.44 -2.64 -2.50
CA LEU A 45 15.00 -3.61 -3.51
C LEU A 45 14.62 -2.91 -4.81
N GLY A 46 13.85 -1.81 -4.75
CA GLY A 46 13.46 -1.03 -5.92
C GLY A 46 14.67 -0.49 -6.68
N THR A 47 15.66 0.06 -5.97
CA THR A 47 16.92 0.51 -6.57
C THR A 47 17.69 -0.65 -7.21
N GLY A 48 17.72 -1.83 -6.57
CA GLY A 48 18.34 -3.03 -7.14
C GLY A 48 17.67 -3.48 -8.44
N PHE A 49 16.34 -3.45 -8.50
CA PHE A 49 15.56 -3.74 -9.71
C PHE A 49 15.80 -2.72 -10.82
N GLU A 50 15.89 -1.43 -10.50
CA GLU A 50 16.26 -0.39 -11.47
C GLU A 50 17.66 -0.62 -12.05
N ILE A 51 18.66 -0.89 -11.20
CA ILE A 51 20.02 -1.21 -11.65
C ILE A 51 20.00 -2.45 -12.54
N ALA A 52 19.29 -3.51 -12.13
CA ALA A 52 19.15 -4.72 -12.93
C ALA A 52 18.50 -4.45 -14.29
N SER A 53 17.56 -3.51 -14.37
CA SER A 53 16.89 -3.13 -15.63
C SER A 53 17.90 -2.66 -16.70
N PHE A 54 18.97 -1.96 -16.30
CA PHE A 54 20.03 -1.49 -17.20
C PHE A 54 21.03 -2.59 -17.59
N LEU A 55 21.16 -3.64 -16.78
CA LEU A 55 22.17 -4.69 -16.97
C LEU A 55 21.64 -5.92 -17.72
N ILE A 56 20.32 -6.10 -17.78
CA ILE A 56 19.69 -7.25 -18.42
C ILE A 56 19.56 -7.04 -19.94
N SER A 57 20.15 -7.94 -20.73
CA SER A 57 20.08 -7.89 -22.20
C SER A 57 18.70 -8.24 -22.77
N SER A 58 17.87 -8.97 -22.02
CA SER A 58 16.52 -9.35 -22.44
C SER A 58 15.55 -8.19 -22.23
N LEU A 59 15.10 -7.55 -23.32
CA LEU A 59 14.19 -6.39 -23.25
C LEU A 59 12.90 -6.67 -22.44
N PRO A 60 12.21 -7.82 -22.56
CA PRO A 60 11.05 -8.11 -21.72
C PRO A 60 11.39 -8.15 -20.23
N LEU A 61 12.50 -8.78 -19.84
CA LEU A 61 12.92 -8.88 -18.44
C LEU A 61 13.41 -7.53 -17.90
N SER A 62 14.16 -6.79 -18.71
CA SER A 62 14.57 -5.41 -18.39
C SER A 62 13.35 -4.52 -18.12
N ALA A 63 12.33 -4.60 -18.98
CA ALA A 63 11.08 -3.86 -18.79
C ALA A 63 10.34 -4.27 -17.50
N MET A 64 10.27 -5.57 -17.19
CA MET A 64 9.70 -6.04 -15.92
C MET A 64 10.47 -5.49 -14.71
N CYS A 65 11.82 -5.53 -14.77
CA CYS A 65 12.66 -5.02 -13.70
C CYS A 65 12.46 -3.53 -13.47
N GLY A 66 12.40 -2.71 -14.52
CA GLY A 66 12.12 -1.27 -14.37
C GLY A 66 10.73 -0.99 -13.80
N ILE A 67 9.69 -1.70 -14.25
CA ILE A 67 8.34 -1.50 -13.71
C ILE A 67 8.25 -1.90 -12.24
N LEU A 68 8.79 -3.06 -11.87
CA LEU A 68 8.81 -3.52 -10.49
C LEU A 68 9.71 -2.65 -9.61
N GLY A 69 10.82 -2.15 -10.15
CA GLY A 69 11.74 -1.22 -9.52
C GLY A 69 11.04 0.06 -9.10
N VAL A 70 10.47 0.80 -10.07
CA VAL A 70 9.68 2.02 -9.79
C VAL A 70 8.53 1.74 -8.83
N THR A 71 7.83 0.60 -8.96
CA THR A 71 6.72 0.25 -8.07
C THR A 71 7.20 0.11 -6.61
N LEU A 72 8.31 -0.59 -6.37
CA LEU A 72 8.89 -0.73 -5.03
C LEU A 72 9.43 0.59 -4.46
N LEU A 73 10.04 1.42 -5.32
CA LEU A 73 10.47 2.76 -4.94
C LEU A 73 9.28 3.62 -4.50
N TRP A 74 8.15 3.51 -5.22
CA TRP A 74 6.92 4.17 -4.84
C TRP A 74 6.37 3.66 -3.51
N ASP A 75 6.36 2.34 -3.29
CA ASP A 75 5.89 1.71 -2.06
C ASP A 75 6.67 2.17 -0.82
N SER A 76 7.97 2.44 -0.98
CA SER A 76 8.81 3.01 0.10
C SER A 76 8.21 4.30 0.67
N LEU A 77 7.72 5.19 -0.20
CA LEU A 77 7.04 6.43 0.18
C LEU A 77 5.62 6.16 0.66
N GLU A 78 4.96 5.17 0.06
CA GLU A 78 3.56 4.84 0.35
C GLU A 78 3.36 4.37 1.79
N PHE A 79 4.35 3.74 2.43
CA PHE A 79 4.30 3.41 3.85
C PHE A 79 3.98 4.63 4.73
N TYR A 80 4.66 5.75 4.51
CA TYR A 80 4.42 6.97 5.29
C TYR A 80 3.12 7.66 4.91
N ARG A 81 2.72 7.59 3.63
CA ARG A 81 1.40 8.08 3.20
C ARG A 81 0.27 7.26 3.81
N GLN A 82 0.45 5.95 3.93
CA GLN A 82 -0.50 5.06 4.58
C GLN A 82 -0.61 5.36 6.08
N GLN A 83 0.51 5.60 6.78
CA GLN A 83 0.47 6.09 8.16
C GLN A 83 -0.28 7.43 8.26
N LYS A 84 -0.07 8.35 7.31
CA LYS A 84 -0.79 9.62 7.26
C LYS A 84 -2.32 9.39 7.16
N ARG A 85 -2.77 8.43 6.34
CA ARG A 85 -4.20 8.05 6.26
C ARG A 85 -4.75 7.57 7.59
N ILE A 86 -3.97 6.82 8.38
CA ILE A 86 -4.39 6.36 9.72
C ILE A 86 -4.52 7.55 10.68
N LYS A 87 -3.56 8.48 10.68
CA LYS A 87 -3.61 9.69 11.51
C LYS A 87 -4.88 10.54 11.27
N TYR A 88 -5.37 10.57 10.04
CA TYR A 88 -6.60 11.29 9.68
C TYR A 88 -7.87 10.42 9.72
N GLY A 89 -7.78 9.16 10.16
CA GLY A 89 -8.94 8.27 10.25
C GLY A 89 -9.48 7.75 8.91
N HIS A 90 -8.73 7.92 7.81
CA HIS A 90 -9.08 7.36 6.50
C HIS A 90 -8.76 5.87 6.38
N ALA A 91 -7.97 5.33 7.30
CA ALA A 91 -7.65 3.92 7.39
C ALA A 91 -7.68 3.49 8.87
N PRO A 92 -8.11 2.25 9.18
CA PRO A 92 -8.23 1.78 10.55
C PRO A 92 -6.87 1.57 11.21
N ALA A 93 -6.72 2.04 12.45
CA ALA A 93 -5.61 1.75 13.33
C ALA A 93 -5.70 0.32 13.89
N ASN A 94 -4.53 -0.25 14.25
CA ASN A 94 -4.41 -1.59 14.83
C ASN A 94 -3.99 -1.47 16.29
N LEU A 95 -4.90 -1.76 17.23
CA LEU A 95 -4.61 -1.66 18.67
C LEU A 95 -3.48 -2.56 19.15
N LYS A 96 -3.19 -3.65 18.43
CA LYS A 96 -2.07 -4.55 18.76
C LYS A 96 -0.70 -3.95 18.46
N ASN A 97 -0.65 -2.89 17.64
CA ASN A 97 0.58 -2.21 17.28
C ASN A 97 0.78 -0.99 18.21
N PRO A 98 1.85 -0.94 19.04
CA PRO A 98 2.10 0.17 19.95
C PRO A 98 2.29 1.52 19.24
N ARG A 99 2.76 1.53 17.98
CA ARG A 99 2.82 2.75 17.16
C ARG A 99 1.42 3.30 16.90
N HIS A 100 0.46 2.43 16.59
CA HIS A 100 -0.93 2.80 16.33
C HIS A 100 -1.66 3.22 17.61
N ALA A 101 -1.37 2.59 18.74
CA ALA A 101 -1.88 3.04 20.04
C ALA A 101 -1.44 4.49 20.34
N LYS A 102 -0.17 4.85 20.07
CA LYS A 102 0.31 6.23 20.18
C LYS A 102 -0.40 7.18 19.22
N ILE A 103 -0.62 6.76 17.97
CA ILE A 103 -1.36 7.57 16.98
C ILE A 103 -2.79 7.83 17.46
N LEU A 104 -3.49 6.84 18.01
CA LEU A 104 -4.85 7.02 18.55
C LEU A 104 -4.90 8.00 19.73
N ALA A 105 -3.84 8.04 20.55
CA ALA A 105 -3.75 8.98 21.67
C ALA A 105 -3.41 10.41 21.23
N GLU A 106 -2.62 10.57 20.15
CA GLU A 106 -2.13 11.88 19.69
C GLU A 106 -3.07 12.55 18.67
N TYR A 107 -3.73 11.77 17.81
CA TYR A 107 -4.52 12.30 16.69
C TYR A 107 -6.03 12.07 16.94
N PRO A 108 -6.83 13.13 17.14
CA PRO A 108 -8.25 12.99 17.50
C PRO A 108 -9.12 12.38 16.39
N ASN A 109 -8.68 12.49 15.13
CA ASN A 109 -9.38 11.93 13.97
C ASN A 109 -9.04 10.45 13.73
N ALA A 110 -7.99 9.92 14.36
CA ALA A 110 -7.61 8.52 14.18
C ALA A 110 -8.70 7.59 14.75
N THR A 111 -8.96 6.47 14.07
CA THR A 111 -9.98 5.51 14.47
C THR A 111 -9.55 4.09 14.17
N THR A 112 -10.08 3.13 14.93
CA THR A 112 -9.95 1.68 14.68
C THR A 112 -11.02 1.15 13.73
N PHE A 113 -12.06 1.95 13.47
CA PHE A 113 -13.18 1.56 12.61
C PHE A 113 -12.76 1.53 11.14
N ASP A 114 -13.08 0.44 10.44
CA ASP A 114 -12.80 0.30 9.02
C ASP A 114 -13.99 0.78 8.19
N TRP A 115 -13.88 1.98 7.63
CA TRP A 115 -14.91 2.55 6.77
C TRP A 115 -15.16 1.74 5.50
N LEU A 116 -14.20 0.94 5.04
CA LEU A 116 -14.31 0.15 3.82
C LEU A 116 -14.93 -1.22 4.08
N ASP A 117 -14.99 -1.67 5.34
CA ASP A 117 -15.66 -2.91 5.73
C ASP A 117 -17.17 -2.69 5.86
N ARG A 118 -17.80 -2.36 4.73
CA ARG A 118 -19.25 -2.13 4.62
C ARG A 118 -19.78 -2.78 3.36
N ASN A 119 -21.02 -3.27 3.45
CA ASN A 119 -21.67 -3.88 2.29
C ASN A 119 -21.80 -2.88 1.14
N PRO A 120 -21.42 -3.26 -0.10
CA PRO A 120 -21.63 -2.42 -1.25
C PRO A 120 -23.13 -2.21 -1.43
N ARG A 121 -23.53 -0.95 -1.54
CA ARG A 121 -24.90 -0.54 -1.84
C ARG A 121 -24.84 0.49 -2.96
N GLY A 122 -25.88 0.55 -3.79
CA GLY A 122 -25.95 1.49 -4.92
C GLY A 122 -26.15 2.96 -4.51
N SER A 123 -26.09 3.27 -3.21
CA SER A 123 -26.31 4.61 -2.66
C SER A 123 -25.30 4.90 -1.55
N ALA A 124 -25.03 6.18 -1.32
CA ALA A 124 -24.19 6.62 -0.21
C ALA A 124 -24.89 6.39 1.15
N TYR A 125 -24.10 6.10 2.19
CA TYR A 125 -24.59 6.07 3.57
C TYR A 125 -24.84 7.50 4.06
N SER A 126 -25.92 7.70 4.82
CA SER A 126 -26.17 8.95 5.51
C SER A 126 -25.22 9.14 6.70
N PRO A 127 -24.97 10.38 7.16
CA PRO A 127 -24.14 10.62 8.34
C PRO A 127 -24.61 9.87 9.59
N ALA A 128 -25.92 9.83 9.83
CA ALA A 128 -26.51 9.13 10.98
C ALA A 128 -26.26 7.61 10.93
N GLU A 129 -26.32 6.99 9.75
CA GLU A 129 -25.97 5.57 9.59
C GLU A 129 -24.49 5.33 9.89
N LEU A 130 -23.58 6.17 9.37
CA LEU A 130 -22.14 6.06 9.63
C LEU A 130 -21.82 6.19 11.12
N ASP A 131 -22.47 7.11 11.82
CA ASP A 131 -22.32 7.29 13.26
C ASP A 131 -22.81 6.06 14.04
N SER A 132 -23.97 5.51 13.67
CA SER A 132 -24.49 4.28 14.27
C SER A 132 -23.56 3.07 14.08
N MET A 133 -22.92 2.95 12.90
CA MET A 133 -21.96 1.89 12.63
C MET A 133 -20.71 2.03 13.50
N LYS A 134 -20.24 3.25 13.72
CA LYS A 134 -19.10 3.55 14.59
C LYS A 134 -19.39 3.22 16.06
N GLU A 135 -20.61 3.47 16.53
CA GLU A 135 -21.03 3.11 17.89
C GLU A 135 -21.14 1.59 18.07
N SER A 136 -21.66 0.88 17.08
CA SER A 136 -21.79 -0.59 17.13
C SER A 136 -20.45 -1.35 17.15
N ALA A 137 -19.36 -0.68 16.76
CA ALA A 137 -18.03 -1.26 16.66
C ALA A 137 -17.09 -0.95 17.85
N LYS A 138 -17.57 -0.19 18.84
CA LYS A 138 -16.85 0.04 20.12
C LYS A 138 -17.15 -1.06 21.12
#